data_AF-A0A812XYE5-F1
#
_entry.id   AF-A0A812XYE5-F1
#
_cell.length_a   1.000
_cell.length_b   1.000
_cell.length_c   1.000
_cell.angle_alpha   90.00
_cell.angle_beta   90.00
_cell.angle_gamma   90.00
#
_symmetry.space_group_name_H-M   'P 1'
#
loop_
_entity.id
_entity.type
_entity.pdbx_description
1 polymer ?
#
loop_
_entity_poly.entity_id
_entity_poly.type
_entity_poly.pdbx_seq_one_letter_code
_entity_poly.pdbx_strand_id
1 'polypeptide(L)'
;MGIQVAANAGRDAEGPQLPTRGRRRPCATGMPAAALAAAAEAAVARSRSPTPPPGIRPASTADMEGSAVRGKSVVLEEEVTFAGPGLSSFIESQREALSRQRQLQAMQAPEREAVPSKAYVEKDSAISNGLHPKPSMPASAAGSPELWHAVHIGNEALVTRLIQQGQCNGRQKDASGHSVLWHAIAFGHIGIALLMLDSCPAGEPGGVDASEVHPRKGDTFLHLLCQCRPFTKETAGLFKRVAEAVPAALFSKANANGQSFLALAAASLNFWVLKHVALRYPEQMKVLICSTEADQGKPPLRQLLQSLPNPRQPGFPQSAKIPEHFAVASMLSPDSTGRVPFADIAFDVTTGPDTHSRFLAHRVVVGAQSPVLLKELETLPLVELPQEGIAAAVFKVDRRISKDVWRAVLQFFYTGMVHCPFMKDPAKLVELFRAAAIYKLPKALLDLAQAALFPLLPSSPGLALEVFSISAGASGEGVDVASLRLASTFVLLGHASTVFADLAPETVSGVLERLLATSEQAIFSAQQEP
;
A
#
# COMPACT_ATOMS: atom_id res chain seq x y z
N MET A 1 -45.85 16.99 45.06
CA MET A 1 -45.90 17.08 43.58
C MET A 1 -45.56 15.67 43.06
N GLY A 2 -46.48 14.73 42.83
CA GLY A 2 -47.69 14.79 41.99
C GLY A 2 -47.24 15.03 40.54
N ILE A 3 -47.36 14.13 39.56
CA ILE A 3 -48.56 13.38 39.13
C ILE A 3 -48.19 12.30 38.07
N GLN A 4 -48.86 11.15 38.23
CA GLN A 4 -49.43 10.16 37.28
C GLN A 4 -48.74 9.60 36.02
N VAL A 5 -48.77 8.27 36.02
CA VAL A 5 -48.90 7.28 34.94
C VAL A 5 -50.16 7.49 34.10
N ALA A 6 -50.09 7.26 32.79
CA ALA A 6 -51.21 6.74 32.00
C ALA A 6 -50.71 5.92 30.80
N ALA A 7 -51.13 4.65 30.78
CA ALA A 7 -51.10 3.76 29.63
C ALA A 7 -52.27 4.09 28.70
N ASN A 8 -52.14 3.80 27.41
CA ASN A 8 -53.31 3.38 26.62
C ASN A 8 -52.91 2.49 25.45
N ALA A 9 -53.66 1.40 25.32
CA ALA A 9 -53.59 0.40 24.28
C ALA A 9 -54.86 0.49 23.41
N GLY A 10 -54.72 0.16 22.13
CA GLY A 10 -55.71 -0.69 21.46
C GLY A 10 -56.47 -0.13 20.26
N ARG A 11 -56.33 -0.89 19.16
CA ARG A 11 -57.32 -1.27 18.14
C ARG A 11 -57.54 -0.30 16.97
N ASP A 12 -57.14 -0.68 15.76
CA ASP A 12 -57.75 -1.61 14.78
C ASP A 12 -58.72 -0.87 13.86
N ALA A 13 -58.42 -0.86 12.55
CA ALA A 13 -59.34 -1.22 11.46
C ALA A 13 -58.89 -0.67 10.08
N GLU A 14 -58.82 -1.61 9.13
CA GLU A 14 -59.22 -1.47 7.72
C GLU A 14 -58.33 -0.72 6.69
N GLY A 15 -57.72 -1.52 5.79
CA GLY A 15 -57.51 -1.13 4.38
C GLY A 15 -58.83 -1.20 3.59
N PRO A 16 -58.86 -1.25 2.23
CA PRO A 16 -57.78 -1.49 1.25
C PRO A 16 -57.80 -0.50 0.05
N GLN A 17 -56.86 -0.62 -0.90
CA GLN A 17 -57.11 -0.72 -2.36
C GLN A 17 -55.84 -0.53 -3.21
N LEU A 18 -55.61 -1.52 -4.10
CA LEU A 18 -54.74 -1.48 -5.27
C LEU A 18 -55.36 -0.62 -6.39
N PRO A 19 -54.55 -0.24 -7.40
CA PRO A 19 -55.00 -0.60 -8.75
C PRO A 19 -53.88 -1.19 -9.63
N THR A 20 -54.24 -2.26 -10.31
CA THR A 20 -53.59 -2.85 -11.50
C THR A 20 -54.19 -2.28 -12.79
N ARG A 21 -53.34 -2.03 -13.80
CA ARG A 21 -53.52 -2.15 -15.28
C ARG A 21 -52.49 -1.21 -15.93
N GLY A 22 -51.54 -1.63 -16.76
CA GLY A 22 -51.62 -2.59 -17.86
C GLY A 22 -51.81 -1.83 -19.16
N ARG A 23 -50.74 -1.57 -19.93
CA ARG A 23 -50.84 -1.24 -21.36
C ARG A 23 -49.63 -1.73 -22.15
N ARG A 24 -49.96 -2.06 -23.41
CA ARG A 24 -49.29 -2.93 -24.37
C ARG A 24 -48.07 -2.29 -25.03
N ARG A 25 -47.19 -3.15 -25.56
CA ARG A 25 -46.12 -2.88 -26.54
C ARG A 25 -46.65 -2.10 -27.76
N PRO A 26 -45.72 -1.50 -28.52
CA PRO A 26 -45.57 -1.98 -29.89
C PRO A 26 -44.13 -2.35 -30.25
N CYS A 27 -43.98 -3.44 -31.00
CA CYS A 27 -42.85 -3.69 -31.86
C CYS A 27 -42.92 -2.76 -33.08
N ALA A 28 -41.80 -2.17 -33.47
CA ALA A 28 -41.53 -1.59 -34.78
C ALA A 28 -40.00 -1.60 -34.94
N THR A 29 -39.46 -2.56 -35.70
CA THR A 29 -38.96 -2.40 -37.08
C THR A 29 -37.70 -1.56 -37.17
N GLY A 30 -36.64 -2.19 -37.68
CA GLY A 30 -35.27 -1.69 -37.56
C GLY A 30 -34.87 -0.59 -38.54
N MET A 31 -33.60 -0.22 -38.41
CA MET A 31 -32.77 0.55 -39.34
C MET A 31 -31.32 0.53 -38.81
N PRO A 32 -30.30 0.85 -39.64
CA PRO A 32 -29.35 -0.16 -40.09
C PRO A 32 -27.95 -0.05 -39.46
N ALA A 33 -27.16 -1.10 -39.71
CA ALA A 33 -25.70 -1.09 -39.61
C ALA A 33 -25.09 -0.08 -40.61
N ALA A 34 -24.96 1.18 -40.20
CA ALA A 34 -24.16 2.20 -40.88
C ALA A 34 -23.89 3.40 -39.94
N ALA A 35 -23.22 3.16 -38.81
CA ALA A 35 -22.75 4.24 -37.92
C ALA A 35 -21.51 3.83 -37.11
N LEU A 36 -20.57 3.11 -37.75
CA LEU A 36 -19.31 2.69 -37.12
C LEU A 36 -18.11 2.73 -38.09
N ALA A 37 -18.15 3.61 -39.10
CA ALA A 37 -17.11 3.73 -40.12
C ALA A 37 -16.83 5.18 -40.58
N ALA A 38 -16.91 6.17 -39.69
CA ALA A 38 -16.65 7.58 -40.02
C ALA A 38 -15.86 8.35 -38.96
N ALA A 39 -15.00 7.67 -38.19
CA ALA A 39 -14.12 8.32 -37.20
C ALA A 39 -12.66 7.82 -37.25
N ALA A 40 -12.23 7.19 -38.35
CA ALA A 40 -10.89 6.64 -38.51
C ALA A 40 -10.10 7.19 -39.70
N GLU A 41 -10.55 8.27 -40.35
CA GLU A 41 -9.90 8.80 -41.57
C GLU A 41 -9.71 10.33 -41.56
N ALA A 42 -9.34 10.89 -40.40
CA ALA A 42 -9.04 12.32 -40.25
C ALA A 42 -7.71 12.61 -39.52
N ALA A 43 -6.71 11.73 -39.63
CA ALA A 43 -5.42 11.89 -38.94
C ALA A 43 -4.16 11.50 -39.75
N VAL A 44 -4.21 11.47 -41.10
CA VAL A 44 -3.02 11.17 -41.94
C VAL A 44 -2.81 12.17 -43.09
N ALA A 45 -3.28 13.41 -42.96
CA ALA A 45 -2.98 14.44 -43.96
C ALA A 45 -2.81 15.82 -43.33
N ARG A 46 -1.64 16.09 -42.72
CA ARG A 46 -1.10 17.44 -42.46
C ARG A 46 0.36 17.39 -41.99
N SER A 47 1.26 17.07 -42.92
CA SER A 47 2.67 17.47 -42.82
C SER A 47 3.25 17.66 -44.23
N ARG A 48 2.96 18.81 -44.84
CA ARG A 48 3.74 19.33 -45.95
C ARG A 48 4.28 20.69 -45.54
N SER A 49 5.61 20.75 -45.46
CA SER A 49 6.46 21.90 -45.21
C SER A 49 6.24 23.02 -46.24
N PRO A 50 6.34 24.30 -45.86
CA PRO A 50 6.46 25.38 -46.83
C PRO A 50 7.93 25.58 -47.25
N THR A 51 8.11 25.73 -48.56
CA THR A 51 9.32 26.17 -49.27
C THR A 51 9.75 27.59 -48.88
N PRO A 52 11.05 27.93 -48.90
CA PRO A 52 11.53 29.31 -48.72
C PRO A 52 11.62 30.06 -50.07
N PRO A 53 11.57 31.41 -50.07
CA PRO A 53 11.69 32.24 -51.27
C PRO A 53 13.17 32.55 -51.62
N PRO A 54 13.44 33.06 -52.84
CA PRO A 54 14.79 33.11 -53.40
C PRO A 54 15.56 34.42 -53.09
N GLY A 55 16.83 34.24 -52.72
CA GLY A 55 18.02 34.92 -53.24
C GLY A 55 18.16 36.45 -53.19
N ILE A 56 19.14 36.93 -52.41
CA ILE A 56 20.05 38.02 -52.78
C ILE A 56 21.47 37.68 -52.28
N ARG A 57 22.47 38.01 -53.11
CA ARG A 57 23.91 37.66 -53.05
C ARG A 57 24.74 38.91 -52.59
N PRO A 58 26.09 38.91 -52.54
CA PRO A 58 26.87 38.94 -51.29
C PRO A 58 27.78 40.18 -51.08
N ALA A 59 28.34 40.31 -49.87
CA ALA A 59 29.59 41.00 -49.52
C ALA A 59 29.98 40.52 -48.09
N SER A 60 31.21 40.44 -47.60
CA SER A 60 32.58 40.55 -48.10
C SER A 60 33.43 39.96 -46.97
N THR A 61 34.57 39.40 -47.36
CA THR A 61 35.67 38.83 -46.57
C THR A 61 36.25 39.78 -45.51
N ALA A 62 36.68 39.23 -44.36
CA ALA A 62 38.03 39.40 -43.78
C ALA A 62 38.19 38.67 -42.42
N ASP A 63 39.13 37.72 -42.39
CA ASP A 63 40.18 37.44 -41.39
C ASP A 63 39.91 37.52 -39.87
N MET A 64 40.13 36.40 -39.16
CA MET A 64 41.40 36.16 -38.45
C MET A 64 41.45 34.81 -37.70
N GLU A 65 42.52 34.08 -38.03
CA GLU A 65 43.36 33.13 -37.28
C GLU A 65 42.95 32.56 -35.91
N GLY A 66 43.11 31.23 -35.81
CA GLY A 66 44.05 30.64 -34.85
C GLY A 66 43.50 30.14 -33.52
N SER A 67 43.46 28.82 -33.35
CA SER A 67 44.35 28.10 -32.43
C SER A 67 43.78 26.72 -32.08
N ALA A 68 44.53 25.69 -32.42
CA ALA A 68 44.24 24.30 -32.10
C ALA A 68 44.64 24.00 -30.65
N VAL A 69 43.70 23.50 -29.84
CA VAL A 69 44.02 22.83 -28.58
C VAL A 69 43.29 21.48 -28.50
N ARG A 70 44.13 20.49 -28.26
CA ARG A 70 43.90 19.05 -28.12
C ARG A 70 43.01 18.76 -26.90
N GLY A 71 41.76 18.37 -27.12
CA GLY A 71 40.84 17.92 -26.06
C GLY A 71 40.84 16.40 -25.92
N LYS A 72 41.35 15.90 -24.79
CA LYS A 72 41.18 14.51 -24.33
C LYS A 72 39.71 14.28 -23.94
N SER A 73 39.06 13.28 -24.52
CA SER A 73 37.82 12.71 -23.98
C SER A 73 38.12 12.04 -22.65
N VAL A 74 37.61 12.61 -21.56
CA VAL A 74 37.37 11.90 -20.30
C VAL A 74 35.87 11.61 -20.27
N VAL A 75 35.52 10.34 -20.41
CA VAL A 75 34.18 9.84 -20.14
C VAL A 75 34.08 9.75 -18.62
N LEU A 76 33.27 10.63 -18.01
CA LEU A 76 32.80 10.46 -16.64
C LEU A 76 31.44 9.77 -16.74
N GLU A 77 31.42 8.48 -16.41
CA GLU A 77 30.20 7.79 -16.01
C GLU A 77 29.85 8.29 -14.60
N GLU A 78 28.86 9.18 -14.49
CA GLU A 78 28.19 9.44 -13.21
C GLU A 78 27.19 8.31 -12.94
N GLU A 79 27.60 7.34 -12.12
CA GLU A 79 26.67 6.46 -11.40
C GLU A 79 25.89 7.30 -10.38
N VAL A 80 24.66 7.67 -10.73
CA VAL A 80 23.69 8.25 -9.78
C VAL A 80 23.18 7.12 -8.89
N THR A 81 23.81 6.95 -7.73
CA THR A 81 23.32 6.08 -6.66
C THR A 81 22.09 6.72 -5.99
N PHE A 82 20.90 6.16 -6.25
CA PHE A 82 19.60 6.70 -5.82
C PHE A 82 19.24 6.44 -4.33
N ALA A 83 20.16 5.87 -3.54
CA ALA A 83 19.93 5.58 -2.12
C ALA A 83 20.49 6.67 -1.22
N GLY A 84 19.73 7.75 -1.03
CA GLY A 84 20.09 8.79 -0.07
C GLY A 84 20.12 8.26 1.38
N PRO A 85 21.00 8.77 2.26
CA PRO A 85 21.14 8.32 3.67
C PRO A 85 19.87 8.49 4.54
N GLY A 86 18.85 9.19 4.04
CA GLY A 86 17.56 9.37 4.73
C GLY A 86 16.65 8.13 4.74
N LEU A 87 16.78 7.22 3.76
CA LEU A 87 15.88 6.05 3.67
C LEU A 87 16.27 4.96 4.67
N SER A 88 17.57 4.76 4.88
CA SER A 88 18.10 3.77 5.83
C SER A 88 17.78 4.14 7.29
N SER A 89 18.01 5.39 7.69
CA SER A 89 17.66 5.89 9.04
C SER A 89 16.15 5.89 9.30
N PHE A 90 15.32 6.08 8.26
CA PHE A 90 13.88 5.93 8.35
C PHE A 90 13.46 4.48 8.56
N ILE A 91 14.04 3.52 7.83
CA ILE A 91 13.77 2.09 8.00
C ILE A 91 14.09 1.64 9.42
N GLU A 92 15.19 2.13 9.99
CA GLU A 92 15.63 1.80 11.34
C GLU A 92 14.69 2.38 12.41
N SER A 93 14.28 3.64 12.26
CA SER A 93 13.27 4.27 13.11
C SER A 93 11.90 3.57 13.05
N GLN A 94 11.51 3.06 11.86
CA GLN A 94 10.26 2.30 11.69
C GLN A 94 10.34 0.90 12.31
N ARG A 95 11.50 0.22 12.26
CA ARG A 95 11.73 -1.05 12.97
C ARG A 95 11.61 -0.89 14.48
N GLU A 96 12.15 0.19 15.04
CA GLU A 96 12.02 0.49 16.47
C GLU A 96 10.56 0.76 16.87
N ALA A 97 9.82 1.55 16.08
CA ALA A 97 8.41 1.83 16.33
C ALA A 97 7.54 0.56 16.31
N LEU A 98 7.74 -0.32 15.32
CA LEU A 98 7.05 -1.62 15.23
C LEU A 98 7.43 -2.56 16.38
N SER A 99 8.69 -2.55 16.80
CA SER A 99 9.15 -3.35 17.95
C SER A 99 8.50 -2.88 19.25
N ARG A 100 8.37 -1.56 19.47
CA ARG A 100 7.65 -0.98 20.61
C ARG A 100 6.16 -1.31 20.58
N GLN A 101 5.53 -1.25 19.40
CA GLN A 101 4.12 -1.61 19.26
C GLN A 101 3.86 -3.10 19.56
N ARG A 102 4.76 -3.99 19.13
CA ARG A 102 4.70 -5.43 19.46
C ARG A 102 4.91 -5.68 20.96
N GLN A 103 5.83 -4.96 21.60
CA GLN A 103 6.02 -5.03 23.05
C GLN A 103 4.78 -4.55 23.81
N LEU A 104 4.16 -3.44 23.40
CA LEU A 104 2.93 -2.94 24.00
C LEU A 104 1.75 -3.91 23.82
N GLN A 105 1.63 -4.54 22.65
CA GLN A 105 0.62 -5.57 22.40
C GLN A 105 0.87 -6.85 23.21
N ALA A 106 2.14 -7.24 23.42
CA ALA A 106 2.50 -8.36 24.27
C ALA A 106 2.20 -8.09 25.75
N MET A 107 2.35 -6.84 26.21
CA MET A 107 2.02 -6.43 27.57
C MET A 107 0.50 -6.29 27.82
N GLN A 108 -0.30 -6.07 26.77
CA GLN A 108 -1.76 -5.95 26.85
C GLN A 108 -2.50 -7.27 26.60
N ALA A 109 -1.78 -8.35 26.27
CA ALA A 109 -2.38 -9.66 26.12
C ALA A 109 -2.73 -10.22 27.51
N PRO A 110 -4.00 -10.55 27.80
CA PRO A 110 -4.34 -11.22 29.06
C PRO A 110 -3.65 -12.59 29.09
N GLU A 111 -2.97 -12.89 30.20
CA GLU A 111 -2.43 -14.22 30.51
C GLU A 111 -3.55 -15.25 30.34
N ARG A 112 -3.53 -15.96 29.21
CA ARG A 112 -4.39 -17.12 29.01
C ARG A 112 -3.78 -18.24 29.83
N GLU A 113 -4.38 -18.50 30.99
CA GLU A 113 -4.19 -19.74 31.75
C GLU A 113 -4.21 -20.93 30.80
N ALA A 114 -3.13 -21.71 30.85
CA ALA A 114 -2.96 -22.92 30.08
C ALA A 114 -4.04 -23.93 30.50
N VAL A 115 -5.05 -24.10 29.65
CA VAL A 115 -6.03 -25.17 29.78
C VAL A 115 -5.30 -26.50 29.50
N PRO A 116 -5.31 -27.48 30.43
CA PRO A 116 -4.67 -28.75 30.21
C PRO A 116 -5.38 -29.51 29.09
N SER A 117 -4.58 -30.00 28.14
CA SER A 117 -4.97 -30.94 27.11
C SER A 117 -5.70 -32.12 27.74
N LYS A 118 -7.00 -32.25 27.45
CA LYS A 118 -7.78 -33.44 27.79
C LYS A 118 -7.14 -34.65 27.11
N ALA A 119 -6.55 -35.49 27.94
CA ALA A 119 -6.21 -36.87 27.64
C ALA A 119 -7.44 -37.59 27.05
N TYR A 120 -7.29 -38.10 25.83
CA TYR A 120 -8.19 -39.13 25.33
C TYR A 120 -7.91 -40.41 26.11
N VAL A 121 -8.98 -40.99 26.63
CA VAL A 121 -8.99 -42.16 27.50
C VAL A 121 -8.49 -43.38 26.73
N GLU A 122 -7.34 -43.88 27.15
CA GLU A 122 -6.88 -45.24 26.94
C GLU A 122 -7.71 -46.16 27.86
N LYS A 123 -8.42 -47.13 27.29
CA LYS A 123 -8.96 -48.27 28.05
C LYS A 123 -9.00 -49.53 27.19
N ASP A 124 -8.03 -50.38 27.52
CA ASP A 124 -8.03 -51.84 27.59
C ASP A 124 -8.39 -52.67 26.34
N SER A 125 -7.31 -53.25 25.84
CA SER A 125 -7.18 -54.52 25.17
C SER A 125 -7.92 -55.68 25.85
N ALA A 126 -8.60 -56.50 25.06
CA ALA A 126 -8.42 -57.97 25.00
C ALA A 126 -9.58 -58.62 24.24
N ILE A 127 -9.44 -58.80 22.92
CA ILE A 127 -9.74 -60.07 22.23
C ILE A 127 -8.76 -60.19 21.06
N SER A 128 -7.86 -61.16 21.17
CA SER A 128 -7.06 -61.71 20.09
C SER A 128 -7.96 -62.24 18.97
N ASN A 129 -7.70 -61.87 17.73
CA ASN A 129 -7.45 -62.84 16.66
C ASN A 129 -6.90 -62.17 15.41
N GLY A 130 -5.83 -62.76 14.89
CA GLY A 130 -5.03 -62.24 13.79
C GLY A 130 -5.82 -62.02 12.51
N LEU A 131 -5.91 -60.76 12.12
CA LEU A 131 -5.81 -60.35 10.72
C LEU A 131 -4.87 -59.15 10.69
N HIS A 132 -3.57 -59.41 10.50
CA HIS A 132 -2.78 -58.44 9.77
C HIS A 132 -3.48 -58.30 8.41
N PRO A 133 -4.04 -57.13 8.03
CA PRO A 133 -4.44 -56.93 6.66
C PRO A 133 -3.17 -57.09 5.84
N LYS A 134 -3.12 -58.20 5.10
CA LYS A 134 -2.23 -58.46 3.99
C LYS A 134 -1.94 -57.12 3.31
N PRO A 135 -0.68 -56.71 3.08
CA PRO A 135 -0.37 -55.41 2.50
C PRO A 135 -1.20 -55.28 1.23
N SER A 136 -2.22 -54.42 1.31
CA SER A 136 -3.17 -54.19 0.25
C SER A 136 -2.35 -53.76 -0.95
N MET A 137 -2.68 -54.34 -2.10
CA MET A 137 -2.07 -54.03 -3.40
C MET A 137 -1.70 -52.54 -3.47
N PRO A 138 -0.47 -52.17 -3.88
CA PRO A 138 -0.07 -50.78 -3.97
C PRO A 138 -1.15 -50.04 -4.75
N ALA A 139 -1.67 -48.96 -4.14
CA ALA A 139 -2.76 -48.21 -4.71
C ALA A 139 -2.44 -47.92 -6.18
N SER A 140 -3.39 -48.25 -7.07
CA SER A 140 -3.26 -47.90 -8.48
C SER A 140 -2.88 -46.44 -8.58
N ALA A 141 -1.85 -46.13 -9.39
CA ALA A 141 -1.39 -44.76 -9.59
C ALA A 141 -2.52 -43.83 -10.08
N ALA A 142 -3.55 -44.40 -10.72
CA ALA A 142 -4.70 -43.69 -11.26
C ALA A 142 -5.86 -43.46 -10.27
N GLY A 143 -5.79 -43.99 -9.03
CA GLY A 143 -6.92 -43.98 -8.09
C GLY A 143 -8.11 -44.87 -8.54
N SER A 144 -9.06 -45.11 -7.64
CA SER A 144 -10.29 -45.86 -7.98
C SER A 144 -11.39 -44.92 -8.50
N PRO A 145 -12.36 -45.39 -9.32
CA PRO A 145 -13.53 -44.59 -9.69
C PRO A 145 -14.33 -44.10 -8.47
N GLU A 146 -14.34 -44.90 -7.39
CA GLU A 146 -14.97 -44.55 -6.12
C GLU A 146 -14.30 -43.34 -5.47
N LEU A 147 -12.96 -43.28 -5.45
CA LEU A 147 -12.20 -42.13 -4.94
C LEU A 147 -12.58 -40.86 -5.70
N TRP A 148 -12.51 -40.89 -7.03
CA TRP A 148 -12.79 -39.71 -7.84
C TRP A 148 -14.25 -39.27 -7.68
N HIS A 149 -15.20 -40.20 -7.66
CA HIS A 149 -16.59 -39.87 -7.38
C HIS A 149 -16.75 -39.18 -6.02
N ALA A 150 -16.13 -39.73 -4.96
CA ALA A 150 -16.16 -39.15 -3.61
C ALA A 150 -15.61 -37.72 -3.57
N VAL A 151 -14.49 -37.46 -4.25
CA VAL A 151 -13.86 -36.13 -4.34
C VAL A 151 -14.76 -35.16 -5.10
N HIS A 152 -15.34 -35.56 -6.23
CA HIS A 152 -16.21 -34.68 -7.03
C HIS A 152 -17.46 -34.24 -6.25
N ILE A 153 -18.07 -35.14 -5.47
CA ILE A 153 -19.29 -34.83 -4.69
C ILE A 153 -18.99 -34.21 -3.32
N GLY A 154 -17.72 -34.13 -2.90
CA GLY A 154 -17.35 -33.58 -1.59
C GLY A 154 -17.56 -34.55 -0.41
N ASN A 155 -17.53 -35.86 -0.63
CA ASN A 155 -17.73 -36.87 0.44
C ASN A 155 -16.44 -37.10 1.24
N GLU A 156 -16.15 -36.18 2.16
CA GLU A 156 -14.97 -36.18 3.01
C GLU A 156 -14.81 -37.47 3.85
N ALA A 157 -15.91 -38.04 4.34
CA ALA A 157 -15.88 -39.26 5.16
C ALA A 157 -15.40 -40.48 4.35
N LEU A 158 -15.82 -40.59 3.09
CA LEU A 158 -15.35 -41.67 2.21
C LEU A 158 -13.89 -41.46 1.81
N VAL A 159 -13.47 -40.24 1.50
CA VAL A 159 -12.06 -39.93 1.21
C VAL A 159 -11.16 -40.26 2.41
N THR A 160 -11.58 -39.89 3.63
CA THR A 160 -10.87 -40.22 4.88
C THR A 160 -10.68 -41.74 5.01
N ARG A 161 -11.73 -42.52 4.78
CA ARG A 161 -11.67 -43.98 4.83
C ARG A 161 -10.71 -44.56 3.78
N LEU A 162 -10.75 -44.03 2.55
CA LEU A 162 -9.86 -44.47 1.46
C LEU A 162 -8.39 -44.16 1.77
N ILE A 163 -8.09 -43.02 2.39
CA ILE A 163 -6.75 -42.68 2.87
C ILE A 163 -6.31 -43.68 3.95
N GLN A 164 -7.15 -43.95 4.97
CA GLN A 164 -6.83 -44.90 6.04
C GLN A 164 -6.59 -46.32 5.55
N GLN A 165 -7.28 -46.73 4.47
CA GLN A 165 -7.10 -48.03 3.83
C GLN A 165 -5.89 -48.08 2.89
N GLY A 166 -5.13 -46.98 2.74
CA GLY A 166 -4.02 -46.87 1.80
C GLY A 166 -4.45 -46.89 0.33
N GLN A 167 -5.74 -46.68 0.05
CA GLN A 167 -6.29 -46.63 -1.31
C GLN A 167 -6.25 -45.23 -1.92
N CYS A 168 -6.02 -44.20 -1.09
CA CYS A 168 -5.81 -42.83 -1.49
C CYS A 168 -4.45 -42.30 -1.02
N ASN A 169 -3.71 -41.59 -1.88
CA ASN A 169 -2.52 -40.82 -1.49
C ASN A 169 -2.45 -39.47 -2.23
N GLY A 170 -1.54 -38.59 -1.80
CA GLY A 170 -1.40 -37.23 -2.33
C GLY A 170 -0.88 -37.13 -3.77
N ARG A 171 -0.27 -38.20 -4.31
CA ARG A 171 0.27 -38.24 -5.68
C ARG A 171 -0.63 -38.92 -6.70
N GLN A 172 -1.73 -39.52 -6.27
CA GLN A 172 -2.68 -40.14 -7.19
C GLN A 172 -3.28 -39.09 -8.11
N LYS A 173 -3.30 -39.41 -9.40
CA LYS A 173 -3.79 -38.54 -10.46
C LYS A 173 -4.91 -39.24 -11.22
N ASP A 174 -5.91 -38.49 -11.63
CA ASP A 174 -6.99 -39.00 -12.46
C ASP A 174 -6.51 -39.23 -13.90
N ALA A 175 -7.43 -39.64 -14.78
CA ALA A 175 -7.14 -39.81 -16.22
C ALA A 175 -6.73 -38.50 -16.93
N SER A 176 -7.01 -37.35 -16.33
CA SER A 176 -6.62 -36.03 -16.84
C SER A 176 -5.27 -35.57 -16.29
N GLY A 177 -4.66 -36.32 -15.37
CA GLY A 177 -3.39 -35.99 -14.73
C GLY A 177 -3.51 -35.07 -13.52
N HIS A 178 -4.70 -34.89 -12.96
CA HIS A 178 -4.96 -34.01 -11.82
C HIS A 178 -5.01 -34.76 -10.50
N SER A 179 -4.37 -34.22 -9.46
CA SER A 179 -4.39 -34.84 -8.15
C SER A 179 -5.74 -34.72 -7.43
N VAL A 180 -5.91 -35.49 -6.36
CA VAL A 180 -7.04 -35.33 -5.43
C VAL A 180 -7.11 -33.91 -4.87
N LEU A 181 -5.97 -33.31 -4.51
CA LEU A 181 -5.93 -31.94 -4.01
C LEU A 181 -6.40 -30.93 -5.07
N TRP A 182 -6.02 -31.13 -6.33
CA TRP A 182 -6.47 -30.30 -7.45
C TRP A 182 -8.00 -30.26 -7.56
N HIS A 183 -8.62 -31.43 -7.61
CA HIS A 183 -10.08 -31.54 -7.69
C HIS A 183 -10.76 -30.97 -6.45
N ALA A 184 -10.23 -31.24 -5.26
CA ALA A 184 -10.78 -30.70 -4.02
C ALA A 184 -10.81 -29.15 -4.02
N ILE A 185 -9.72 -28.50 -4.47
CA ILE A 185 -9.68 -27.03 -4.57
C ILE A 185 -10.60 -26.54 -5.71
N ALA A 186 -10.52 -27.15 -6.89
CA ALA A 186 -11.26 -26.72 -8.07
C ALA A 186 -12.79 -26.80 -7.88
N PHE A 187 -13.28 -27.79 -7.12
CA PHE A 187 -14.69 -27.93 -6.78
C PHE A 187 -15.09 -27.23 -5.48
N GLY A 188 -14.16 -26.56 -4.78
CA GLY A 188 -14.44 -25.85 -3.54
C GLY A 188 -14.65 -26.73 -2.31
N HIS A 189 -14.22 -27.99 -2.36
CA HIS A 189 -14.27 -28.94 -1.24
C HIS A 189 -13.09 -28.72 -0.28
N ILE A 190 -13.08 -27.57 0.40
CA ILE A 190 -11.97 -27.12 1.26
C ILE A 190 -11.63 -28.13 2.37
N GLY A 191 -12.63 -28.81 2.92
CA GLY A 191 -12.43 -29.86 3.94
C GLY A 191 -11.58 -31.02 3.43
N ILE A 192 -11.88 -31.52 2.22
CA ILE A 192 -11.08 -32.56 1.55
C ILE A 192 -9.67 -32.05 1.25
N ALA A 193 -9.52 -30.81 0.78
CA ALA A 193 -8.20 -30.25 0.51
C ALA A 193 -7.32 -30.15 1.76
N LEU A 194 -7.90 -29.75 2.90
CA LEU A 194 -7.22 -29.75 4.20
C LEU A 194 -6.87 -31.17 4.66
N LEU A 195 -7.82 -32.11 4.57
CA LEU A 195 -7.61 -33.54 4.87
C LEU A 195 -6.43 -34.12 4.08
N MET A 196 -6.31 -33.77 2.80
CA MET A 196 -5.20 -34.22 1.94
C MET A 196 -3.86 -33.67 2.41
N LEU A 197 -3.78 -32.39 2.80
CA LEU A 197 -2.53 -31.81 3.31
C LEU A 197 -2.15 -32.35 4.69
N ASP A 198 -3.13 -32.65 5.54
CA ASP A 198 -2.90 -33.21 6.88
C ASP A 198 -2.49 -34.69 6.83
N SER A 199 -3.10 -35.47 5.93
CA SER A 199 -2.88 -36.92 5.85
C SER A 199 -1.77 -37.31 4.86
N CYS A 200 -1.49 -36.46 3.87
CA CYS A 200 -0.45 -36.67 2.86
C CYS A 200 0.41 -35.39 2.71
N PRO A 201 1.23 -35.03 3.71
CA PRO A 201 2.01 -33.78 3.69
C PRO A 201 2.92 -33.67 2.46
N ALA A 202 3.12 -32.45 1.97
CA ALA A 202 4.03 -32.21 0.85
C ALA A 202 5.48 -32.59 1.20
N GLY A 203 6.22 -33.15 0.25
CA GLY A 203 7.61 -33.59 0.42
C GLY A 203 7.78 -35.04 0.88
N GLU A 204 6.76 -35.65 1.48
CA GLU A 204 6.80 -37.05 1.91
C GLU A 204 6.62 -38.04 0.74
N PRO A 205 7.09 -39.30 0.86
CA PRO A 205 6.77 -40.36 -0.09
C PRO A 205 5.25 -40.59 -0.19
N GLY A 206 4.68 -40.33 -1.36
CA GLY A 206 3.22 -40.37 -1.57
C GLY A 206 2.46 -39.15 -1.06
N GLY A 207 3.17 -38.14 -0.54
CA GLY A 207 2.65 -36.83 -0.17
C GLY A 207 2.20 -35.99 -1.36
N VAL A 208 1.42 -34.94 -1.09
CA VAL A 208 0.93 -34.01 -2.11
C VAL A 208 2.08 -33.41 -2.93
N ASP A 209 1.92 -33.39 -4.26
CA ASP A 209 2.79 -32.64 -5.16
C ASP A 209 2.34 -31.18 -5.22
N ALA A 210 2.85 -30.34 -4.31
CA ALA A 210 2.54 -28.90 -4.28
C ALA A 210 2.97 -28.15 -5.55
N SER A 211 3.80 -28.77 -6.41
CA SER A 211 4.27 -28.17 -7.65
C SER A 211 3.35 -28.40 -8.85
N GLU A 212 2.19 -29.01 -8.65
CA GLU A 212 1.24 -29.30 -9.72
C GLU A 212 0.77 -28.03 -10.45
N VAL A 213 0.77 -28.12 -11.79
CA VAL A 213 0.33 -27.06 -12.70
C VAL A 213 -0.68 -27.65 -13.68
N HIS A 214 -1.77 -26.94 -13.92
CA HIS A 214 -2.73 -27.34 -14.95
C HIS A 214 -2.04 -27.40 -16.33
N PRO A 215 -2.09 -28.52 -17.07
CA PRO A 215 -1.36 -28.66 -18.33
C PRO A 215 -1.83 -27.67 -19.41
N ARG A 216 -3.15 -27.43 -19.51
CA ARG A 216 -3.73 -26.46 -20.47
C ARG A 216 -3.80 -25.03 -19.94
N LYS A 217 -4.32 -24.84 -18.72
CA LYS A 217 -4.54 -23.50 -18.17
C LYS A 217 -3.29 -22.87 -17.58
N GLY A 218 -2.25 -23.64 -17.27
CA GLY A 218 -1.06 -23.14 -16.58
C GLY A 218 -1.29 -22.69 -15.13
N ASP A 219 -2.51 -22.83 -14.60
CA ASP A 219 -2.83 -22.47 -13.22
C ASP A 219 -2.04 -23.34 -12.23
N THR A 220 -1.62 -22.73 -11.13
CA THR A 220 -1.10 -23.44 -9.95
C THR A 220 -2.19 -23.53 -8.87
N PHE A 221 -1.96 -24.23 -7.77
CA PHE A 221 -2.87 -24.20 -6.63
C PHE A 221 -3.12 -22.78 -6.10
N LEU A 222 -2.12 -21.89 -6.12
CA LEU A 222 -2.28 -20.50 -5.70
C LEU A 222 -3.27 -19.74 -6.60
N HIS A 223 -3.26 -20.02 -7.92
CA HIS A 223 -4.23 -19.44 -8.85
C HIS A 223 -5.65 -19.91 -8.53
N LEU A 224 -5.84 -21.23 -8.38
CA LEU A 224 -7.14 -21.81 -8.06
C LEU A 224 -7.71 -21.23 -6.76
N LEU A 225 -6.90 -21.16 -5.70
CA LEU A 225 -7.34 -20.63 -4.41
C LEU A 225 -7.74 -19.15 -4.47
N CYS A 226 -7.08 -18.35 -5.31
CA CYS A 226 -7.49 -16.96 -5.54
C CYS A 226 -8.81 -16.84 -6.34
N GLN A 227 -9.18 -17.88 -7.07
CA GLN A 227 -10.44 -17.96 -7.82
C GLN A 227 -11.60 -18.52 -6.98
N CYS A 228 -11.33 -19.14 -5.82
CA CYS A 228 -12.38 -19.67 -4.94
C CYS A 228 -13.31 -18.56 -4.42
N ARG A 229 -14.63 -18.79 -4.54
CA ARG A 229 -15.68 -17.90 -4.04
C ARG A 229 -16.73 -18.71 -3.27
N PRO A 230 -17.10 -18.32 -2.04
CA PRO A 230 -16.51 -17.23 -1.24
C PRO A 230 -15.08 -17.57 -0.76
N PHE A 231 -14.27 -16.55 -0.49
CA PHE A 231 -12.95 -16.73 0.12
C PHE A 231 -13.08 -16.67 1.65
N THR A 232 -13.25 -17.83 2.28
CA THR A 232 -13.52 -17.93 3.73
C THR A 232 -12.24 -18.04 4.54
N LYS A 233 -12.37 -18.10 5.89
CA LYS A 233 -11.25 -18.33 6.80
C LYS A 233 -10.58 -19.69 6.55
N GLU A 234 -11.36 -20.70 6.17
CA GLU A 234 -10.88 -22.04 5.84
C GLU A 234 -10.06 -22.00 4.55
N THR A 235 -10.55 -21.32 3.50
CA THR A 235 -9.80 -21.12 2.25
C THR A 235 -8.50 -20.35 2.50
N ALA A 236 -8.53 -19.34 3.36
CA ALA A 236 -7.36 -18.61 3.79
C ALA A 236 -6.35 -19.51 4.54
N GLY A 237 -6.82 -20.39 5.42
CA GLY A 237 -5.99 -21.39 6.09
C GLY A 237 -5.33 -22.38 5.12
N LEU A 238 -6.12 -22.87 4.15
CA LEU A 238 -5.62 -23.71 3.06
C LEU A 238 -4.57 -22.99 2.21
N PHE A 239 -4.79 -21.72 1.89
CA PHE A 239 -3.82 -20.90 1.15
C PHE A 239 -2.47 -20.82 1.87
N LYS A 240 -2.45 -20.62 3.19
CA LYS A 240 -1.19 -20.61 3.96
C LYS A 240 -0.41 -21.90 3.78
N ARG A 241 -1.07 -23.04 4.01
CA ARG A 241 -0.44 -24.36 3.93
C ARG A 241 0.10 -24.65 2.53
N VAL A 242 -0.67 -24.29 1.49
CA VAL A 242 -0.22 -24.42 0.11
C VAL A 242 0.96 -23.49 -0.17
N ALA A 243 0.90 -22.21 0.22
CA ALA A 243 1.99 -21.26 0.02
C ALA A 243 3.29 -21.65 0.74
N GLU A 244 3.20 -22.31 1.91
CA GLU A 244 4.34 -22.88 2.63
C GLU A 244 4.95 -24.10 1.91
N ALA A 245 4.13 -24.91 1.23
CA ALA A 245 4.57 -26.11 0.53
C ALA A 245 5.06 -25.88 -0.91
N VAL A 246 4.59 -24.81 -1.55
CA VAL A 246 4.89 -24.50 -2.96
C VAL A 246 6.32 -23.96 -3.12
N PRO A 247 7.12 -24.47 -4.08
CA PRO A 247 8.43 -23.92 -4.40
C PRO A 247 8.37 -22.43 -4.77
N ALA A 248 9.37 -21.65 -4.35
CA ALA A 248 9.40 -20.20 -4.56
C ALA A 248 9.25 -19.79 -6.05
N ALA A 249 9.79 -20.58 -6.98
CA ALA A 249 9.67 -20.33 -8.42
C ALA A 249 8.21 -20.32 -8.93
N LEU A 250 7.29 -21.01 -8.24
CA LEU A 250 5.89 -21.05 -8.63
C LEU A 250 5.07 -19.85 -8.14
N PHE A 251 5.61 -19.00 -7.25
CA PHE A 251 4.96 -17.74 -6.91
C PHE A 251 4.85 -16.86 -8.15
N SER A 252 5.95 -16.70 -8.88
CA SER A 252 6.02 -15.85 -10.09
C SER A 252 5.50 -16.52 -11.35
N LYS A 253 4.98 -17.76 -11.27
CA LYS A 253 4.50 -18.48 -12.45
C LYS A 253 3.23 -17.82 -12.97
N ALA A 254 3.26 -17.43 -14.24
CA ALA A 254 2.08 -17.01 -14.99
C ALA A 254 1.29 -18.23 -15.51
N ASN A 255 -0.03 -18.12 -15.49
CA ASN A 255 -0.92 -19.07 -16.14
C ASN A 255 -0.98 -18.85 -17.67
N ALA A 256 -1.83 -19.60 -18.39
CA ALA A 256 -1.97 -19.53 -19.85
C ALA A 256 -2.52 -18.19 -20.34
N ASN A 257 -3.22 -17.43 -19.48
CA ASN A 257 -3.63 -16.05 -19.78
C ASN A 257 -2.50 -15.04 -19.51
N GLY A 258 -1.32 -15.53 -19.12
CA GLY A 258 -0.22 -14.73 -18.65
C GLY A 258 -0.40 -14.23 -17.23
N GLN A 259 -1.45 -14.60 -16.49
CA GLN A 259 -1.74 -13.99 -15.19
C GLN A 259 -0.99 -14.67 -14.05
N SER A 260 -0.43 -13.90 -13.11
CA SER A 260 0.05 -14.42 -11.82
C SER A 260 -1.12 -14.63 -10.84
N PHE A 261 -0.93 -15.47 -9.82
CA PHE A 261 -1.94 -15.62 -8.76
C PHE A 261 -2.16 -14.30 -8.01
N LEU A 262 -1.13 -13.47 -7.88
CA LEU A 262 -1.21 -12.15 -7.24
C LEU A 262 -2.08 -11.19 -8.06
N ALA A 263 -1.98 -11.23 -9.40
CA ALA A 263 -2.86 -10.45 -10.27
C ALA A 263 -4.33 -10.90 -10.16
N LEU A 264 -4.59 -12.21 -10.02
CA LEU A 264 -5.92 -12.73 -9.73
C LEU A 264 -6.44 -12.25 -8.36
N ALA A 265 -5.60 -12.27 -7.33
CA ALA A 265 -5.94 -11.74 -6.00
C ALA A 265 -6.26 -10.24 -6.05
N ALA A 266 -5.50 -9.46 -6.82
CA ALA A 266 -5.73 -8.03 -7.03
C ALA A 266 -7.05 -7.78 -7.79
N ALA A 267 -7.31 -8.51 -8.87
CA ALA A 267 -8.55 -8.40 -9.65
C ALA A 267 -9.79 -8.79 -8.84
N SER A 268 -9.64 -9.72 -7.90
CA SER A 268 -10.70 -10.20 -7.02
C SER A 268 -10.88 -9.37 -5.75
N LEU A 269 -10.08 -8.31 -5.57
CA LEU A 269 -9.98 -7.49 -4.35
C LEU A 269 -9.74 -8.32 -3.08
N ASN A 270 -8.97 -9.40 -3.19
CA ASN A 270 -8.63 -10.27 -2.07
C ASN A 270 -7.45 -9.69 -1.27
N PHE A 271 -7.72 -8.62 -0.50
CA PHE A 271 -6.73 -7.95 0.34
C PHE A 271 -6.07 -8.87 1.36
N TRP A 272 -6.77 -9.93 1.80
CA TRP A 272 -6.20 -10.91 2.70
C TRP A 272 -4.99 -11.62 2.07
N VAL A 273 -5.12 -12.13 0.84
CA VAL A 273 -4.02 -12.78 0.12
C VAL A 273 -2.89 -11.78 -0.14
N LEU A 274 -3.22 -10.58 -0.64
CA LEU A 274 -2.23 -9.55 -0.95
C LEU A 274 -1.38 -9.19 0.27
N LYS A 275 -2.02 -8.94 1.42
CA LYS A 275 -1.33 -8.60 2.67
C LYS A 275 -0.57 -9.80 3.23
N HIS A 276 -1.16 -11.00 3.18
CA HIS A 276 -0.52 -12.21 3.66
C HIS A 276 0.80 -12.49 2.91
N VAL A 277 0.78 -12.41 1.58
CA VAL A 277 1.97 -12.61 0.76
C VAL A 277 3.01 -11.52 1.03
N ALA A 278 2.60 -10.25 1.07
CA ALA A 278 3.51 -9.15 1.40
C ALA A 278 4.21 -9.35 2.75
N LEU A 279 3.49 -9.79 3.78
CA LEU A 279 4.02 -9.91 5.14
C LEU A 279 4.83 -11.19 5.39
N ARG A 280 4.48 -12.30 4.74
CA ARG A 280 5.10 -13.62 5.02
C ARG A 280 6.18 -14.01 4.03
N TYR A 281 6.12 -13.48 2.81
CA TYR A 281 7.00 -13.87 1.71
C TYR A 281 7.59 -12.63 1.04
N PRO A 282 8.42 -11.83 1.77
CA PRO A 282 8.92 -10.55 1.28
C PRO A 282 9.73 -10.67 -0.02
N GLU A 283 10.59 -11.69 -0.11
CA GLU A 283 11.38 -11.98 -1.31
C GLU A 283 10.48 -12.27 -2.51
N GLN A 284 9.53 -13.19 -2.34
CA GLN A 284 8.61 -13.60 -3.40
C GLN A 284 7.68 -12.44 -3.80
N MET A 285 7.22 -11.64 -2.83
CA MET A 285 6.41 -10.46 -3.10
C MET A 285 7.20 -9.43 -3.91
N LYS A 286 8.46 -9.16 -3.56
CA LYS A 286 9.32 -8.24 -4.33
C LYS A 286 9.52 -8.75 -5.75
N VAL A 287 9.84 -10.03 -5.94
CA VAL A 287 9.98 -10.62 -7.27
C VAL A 287 8.67 -10.49 -8.06
N LEU A 288 7.52 -10.77 -7.44
CA LEU A 288 6.22 -10.66 -8.08
C LEU A 288 5.93 -9.25 -8.58
N ILE A 289 6.07 -8.23 -7.73
CA ILE A 289 5.73 -6.85 -8.11
C ILE A 289 6.74 -6.20 -9.07
N CYS A 290 8.01 -6.65 -9.02
CA CYS A 290 9.08 -6.13 -9.87
C CYS A 290 9.22 -6.89 -11.20
N SER A 291 8.74 -8.12 -11.27
CA SER A 291 8.71 -8.88 -12.51
C SER A 291 7.64 -8.34 -13.45
N THR A 292 8.05 -8.04 -14.68
CA THR A 292 7.16 -7.79 -15.82
C THR A 292 7.05 -9.01 -16.73
N GLU A 293 7.75 -10.11 -16.41
CA GLU A 293 7.71 -11.34 -17.19
C GLU A 293 6.36 -12.06 -17.03
N ALA A 294 5.80 -11.99 -15.82
CA ALA A 294 4.42 -12.35 -15.58
C ALA A 294 3.47 -11.21 -16.02
N ASP A 295 2.20 -11.54 -16.25
CA ASP A 295 1.11 -10.60 -16.51
C ASP A 295 1.15 -9.88 -17.88
N GLN A 296 1.74 -10.52 -18.91
CA GLN A 296 1.84 -9.97 -20.28
C GLN A 296 2.56 -8.60 -20.31
N GLY A 297 3.57 -8.40 -19.46
CA GLY A 297 4.25 -7.10 -19.33
C GLY A 297 3.49 -6.06 -18.52
N LYS A 298 2.36 -6.42 -17.89
CA LYS A 298 1.59 -5.50 -17.05
C LYS A 298 1.94 -5.71 -15.57
N PRO A 299 1.96 -4.66 -14.75
CA PRO A 299 2.18 -4.81 -13.31
C PRO A 299 1.07 -5.67 -12.68
N PRO A 300 1.38 -6.63 -11.78
CA PRO A 300 0.37 -7.50 -11.16
C PRO A 300 -0.72 -6.75 -10.41
N LEU A 301 -0.40 -5.57 -9.85
CA LEU A 301 -1.32 -4.73 -9.09
C LEU A 301 -2.13 -3.76 -9.96
N ARG A 302 -2.03 -3.85 -11.30
CA ARG A 302 -2.76 -2.97 -12.23
C ARG A 302 -4.28 -3.05 -12.05
N GLN A 303 -4.82 -4.23 -11.78
CA GLN A 303 -6.26 -4.41 -11.58
C GLN A 303 -6.75 -3.73 -10.28
N LEU A 304 -5.92 -3.73 -9.24
CA LEU A 304 -6.18 -2.98 -8.02
C LEU A 304 -6.22 -1.48 -8.31
N LEU A 305 -5.30 -0.97 -9.13
CA LEU A 305 -5.26 0.44 -9.54
C LEU A 305 -6.55 0.88 -10.26
N GLN A 306 -7.13 0.02 -11.10
CA GLN A 306 -8.38 0.29 -11.81
C GLN A 306 -9.60 0.38 -10.88
N SER A 307 -9.51 -0.23 -9.69
CA SER A 307 -10.57 -0.21 -8.69
C SER A 307 -10.45 0.98 -7.72
N LEU A 308 -9.31 1.67 -7.71
CA LEU A 308 -9.09 2.83 -6.83
C LEU A 308 -9.86 4.06 -7.31
N PRO A 309 -10.44 4.84 -6.39
CA PRO A 309 -11.01 6.12 -6.75
C PRO A 309 -9.92 7.07 -7.27
N ASN A 310 -10.26 7.89 -8.26
CA ASN A 310 -9.34 8.88 -8.81
C ASN A 310 -8.93 9.87 -7.72
N PRO A 311 -7.62 10.07 -7.48
CA PRO A 311 -7.14 11.04 -6.51
C PRO A 311 -7.65 12.45 -6.84
N ARG A 312 -8.13 13.17 -5.83
CA ARG A 312 -8.59 14.56 -5.97
C ARG A 312 -7.53 15.51 -5.44
N GLN A 313 -7.35 16.63 -6.13
CA GLN A 313 -6.42 17.66 -5.68
C GLN A 313 -6.90 18.25 -4.35
N PRO A 314 -6.04 18.30 -3.32
CA PRO A 314 -6.33 18.99 -2.06
C PRO A 314 -6.66 20.47 -2.31
N GLY A 315 -7.72 20.97 -1.68
CA GLY A 315 -8.02 22.39 -1.70
C GLY A 315 -7.00 23.17 -0.86
N PHE A 316 -6.62 24.36 -1.32
CA PHE A 316 -5.79 25.29 -0.57
C PHE A 316 -6.55 26.60 -0.34
N PRO A 317 -7.19 26.79 0.82
CA PRO A 317 -7.78 28.08 1.14
C PRO A 317 -6.68 29.11 1.40
N GLN A 318 -6.90 30.36 0.97
CA GLN A 318 -5.97 31.44 1.23
C GLN A 318 -5.83 31.67 2.75
N SER A 319 -4.60 31.75 3.23
CA SER A 319 -4.32 32.02 4.64
C SER A 319 -4.72 33.45 5.03
N ALA A 320 -5.39 33.62 6.17
CA ALA A 320 -5.72 34.94 6.71
C ALA A 320 -4.50 35.58 7.40
N LYS A 321 -4.18 36.82 7.03
CA LYS A 321 -3.14 37.61 7.69
C LYS A 321 -3.54 37.90 9.14
N ILE A 322 -2.59 37.79 10.07
CA ILE A 322 -2.81 38.24 11.46
C ILE A 322 -3.03 39.76 11.44
N PRO A 323 -4.09 40.28 12.09
CA PRO A 323 -4.36 41.71 12.12
C PRO A 323 -3.15 42.51 12.63
N GLU A 324 -2.86 43.64 11.96
CA GLU A 324 -1.65 44.44 12.23
C GLU A 324 -1.59 44.98 13.66
N HIS A 325 -2.74 45.18 14.30
CA HIS A 325 -2.83 45.69 15.67
C HIS A 325 -2.26 44.74 16.74
N PHE A 326 -2.07 43.45 16.43
CA PHE A 326 -1.39 42.53 17.35
C PHE A 326 0.13 42.66 17.31
N ALA A 327 0.69 43.26 16.24
CA ALA A 327 2.13 43.45 16.03
C ALA A 327 2.99 42.18 16.25
N VAL A 328 2.42 40.97 16.18
CA VAL A 328 3.17 39.73 16.46
C VAL A 328 4.35 39.60 15.52
N ALA A 329 4.18 39.93 14.24
CA ALA A 329 5.25 39.90 13.24
C ALA A 329 6.49 40.71 13.63
N SER A 330 6.33 41.87 14.29
CA SER A 330 7.49 42.69 14.69
C SER A 330 8.27 42.08 15.85
N MET A 331 7.67 41.17 16.62
CA MET A 331 8.37 40.44 17.69
C MET A 331 9.43 39.49 17.15
N LEU A 332 9.34 39.03 15.90
CA LEU A 332 10.35 38.17 15.28
C LEU A 332 11.53 38.97 14.69
N SER A 333 11.38 40.29 14.58
CA SER A 333 12.42 41.17 14.04
C SER A 333 13.56 41.35 15.06
N PRO A 334 14.83 41.22 14.63
CA PRO A 334 15.96 41.55 15.48
C PRO A 334 15.94 43.03 15.88
N ASP A 335 16.30 43.33 17.12
CA ASP A 335 16.55 44.69 17.60
C ASP A 335 17.89 45.24 17.08
N SER A 336 18.26 46.45 17.54
CA SER A 336 19.53 47.08 17.16
C SER A 336 20.77 46.27 17.57
N THR A 337 20.63 45.29 18.47
CA THR A 337 21.69 44.38 18.89
C THR A 337 21.70 43.06 18.11
N GLY A 338 20.75 42.89 17.18
CA GLY A 338 20.56 41.66 16.41
C GLY A 338 19.84 40.57 17.18
N ARG A 339 19.24 40.87 18.34
CA ARG A 339 18.53 39.91 19.19
C ARG A 339 17.03 39.97 18.94
N VAL A 340 16.36 38.84 19.07
CA VAL A 340 14.89 38.79 19.07
C VAL A 340 14.42 39.16 20.48
N PRO A 341 13.73 40.30 20.69
CA PRO A 341 13.33 40.74 22.03
C PRO A 341 12.47 39.69 22.73
N PHE A 342 12.71 39.45 24.01
CA PHE A 342 11.94 38.51 24.85
C PHE A 342 11.91 37.05 24.34
N ALA A 343 12.82 36.66 23.44
CA ALA A 343 12.93 35.28 23.03
C ALA A 343 13.31 34.38 24.21
N ASP A 344 12.50 33.33 24.42
CA ASP A 344 12.63 32.34 25.48
C ASP A 344 12.83 30.91 24.93
N ILE A 345 13.01 30.81 23.61
CA ILE A 345 13.32 29.57 22.90
C ILE A 345 14.29 29.80 21.73
N ALA A 346 15.20 28.84 21.56
CA ALA A 346 16.08 28.69 20.42
C ALA A 346 15.79 27.37 19.68
N PHE A 347 15.52 27.45 18.38
CA PHE A 347 15.38 26.30 17.49
C PHE A 347 16.71 26.01 16.79
N ASP A 348 17.31 24.87 17.10
CA ASP A 348 18.51 24.36 16.45
C ASP A 348 18.11 23.49 15.25
N VAL A 349 18.49 23.94 14.05
CA VAL A 349 18.23 23.26 12.78
C VAL A 349 19.55 22.73 12.22
N THR A 350 19.66 21.41 12.14
CA THR A 350 20.85 20.71 11.64
C THR A 350 20.49 19.79 10.47
N THR A 351 20.90 20.14 9.25
CA THR A 351 20.67 19.33 8.04
C THR A 351 21.89 18.54 7.55
N GLY A 352 22.98 18.55 8.32
CA GLY A 352 24.24 17.92 7.98
C GLY A 352 25.24 18.09 9.12
N PRO A 353 26.44 17.49 9.00
CA PRO A 353 27.48 17.58 10.03
C PRO A 353 27.90 19.03 10.33
N ASP A 354 27.92 19.90 9.31
CA ASP A 354 28.46 21.26 9.42
C ASP A 354 27.42 22.39 9.28
N THR A 355 26.17 22.07 8.95
CA THR A 355 25.12 23.08 8.76
C THR A 355 24.27 23.22 10.01
N HIS A 356 24.72 24.07 10.93
CA HIS A 356 23.96 24.47 12.12
C HIS A 356 23.35 25.86 11.90
N SER A 357 22.05 26.01 12.14
CA SER A 357 21.37 27.31 12.14
C SER A 357 20.45 27.39 13.33
N ARG A 358 20.50 28.52 14.05
CA ARG A 358 19.68 28.77 15.23
C ARG A 358 18.68 29.88 14.97
N PHE A 359 17.43 29.68 15.39
CA PHE A 359 16.38 30.68 15.30
C PHE A 359 15.80 30.97 16.68
N LEU A 360 15.80 32.24 17.06
CA LEU A 360 15.19 32.70 18.31
C LEU A 360 13.70 32.98 18.12
N ALA A 361 12.88 32.61 19.10
CA ALA A 361 11.43 32.74 19.04
C ALA A 361 10.82 32.81 20.45
N HIS A 362 9.49 32.79 20.52
CA HIS A 362 8.68 32.85 21.72
C HIS A 362 7.87 31.56 21.89
N ARG A 363 8.01 30.88 23.02
CA ARG A 363 7.31 29.62 23.33
C ARG A 363 5.80 29.78 23.24
N VAL A 364 5.26 30.90 23.73
CA VAL A 364 3.82 31.19 23.71
C VAL A 364 3.27 31.27 22.28
N VAL A 365 4.02 31.90 21.35
CA VAL A 365 3.59 32.05 19.95
C VAL A 365 3.65 30.69 19.25
N VAL A 366 4.77 29.98 19.40
CA VAL A 366 4.99 28.70 18.70
C VAL A 366 4.09 27.59 19.25
N GLY A 367 3.94 27.51 20.57
CA GLY A 367 3.06 26.54 21.23
C GLY A 367 1.59 26.74 20.86
N ALA A 368 1.13 27.99 20.69
CA ALA A 368 -0.24 28.26 20.25
C ALA A 368 -0.55 27.73 18.84
N GLN A 369 0.48 27.51 18.01
CA GLN A 369 0.33 27.07 16.61
C GLN A 369 0.45 25.56 16.43
N SER A 370 0.92 24.83 17.46
CA SER A 370 1.15 23.39 17.36
C SER A 370 0.96 22.72 18.72
N PRO A 371 0.04 21.74 18.84
CA PRO A 371 -0.13 21.00 20.08
C PRO A 371 1.08 20.11 20.42
N VAL A 372 1.86 19.69 19.41
CA VAL A 372 3.10 18.92 19.62
C VAL A 372 4.17 19.82 20.20
N LEU A 373 4.41 20.98 19.58
CA LEU A 373 5.38 21.94 20.08
C LEU A 373 4.98 22.44 21.46
N LEU A 374 3.71 22.79 21.70
CA LEU A 374 3.25 23.21 23.04
C LEU A 374 3.69 22.23 24.13
N LYS A 375 3.36 20.94 23.94
CA LYS A 375 3.69 19.87 24.88
C LYS A 375 5.19 19.66 25.04
N GLU A 376 5.95 19.64 23.94
CA GLU A 376 7.39 19.42 24.00
C GLU A 376 8.09 20.61 24.69
N LEU A 377 7.70 21.84 24.33
CA LEU A 377 8.30 23.05 24.88
C LEU A 377 8.03 23.21 26.36
N GLU A 378 6.85 22.86 26.86
CA GLU A 378 6.50 22.86 28.30
C GLU A 378 7.54 22.14 29.17
N THR A 379 8.12 21.05 28.66
CA THR A 379 9.07 20.20 29.41
C THR A 379 10.52 20.64 29.32
N LEU A 380 10.87 21.54 28.40
CA LEU A 380 12.27 21.92 28.17
C LEU A 380 12.76 22.93 29.22
N PRO A 381 13.92 22.66 29.86
CA PRO A 381 14.52 23.59 30.79
C PRO A 381 15.08 24.82 30.06
N LEU A 382 15.08 25.96 30.74
CA LEU A 382 15.82 27.13 30.27
C LEU A 382 17.31 26.90 30.50
N VAL A 383 18.11 27.17 29.48
CA VAL A 383 19.57 27.16 29.57
C VAL A 383 20.10 28.54 29.18
N GLU A 384 21.18 28.95 29.83
CA GLU A 384 21.91 30.15 29.44
C GLU A 384 22.57 29.91 28.07
N LEU A 385 22.32 30.83 27.14
CA LEU A 385 22.89 30.83 25.80
C LEU A 385 23.86 32.01 25.68
N PRO A 386 25.18 31.82 25.94
CA PRO A 386 26.11 32.94 26.08
C PRO A 386 26.34 33.73 24.79
N GLN A 387 26.23 33.07 23.63
CA GLN A 387 26.42 33.73 22.33
C GLN A 387 25.28 34.73 22.05
N GLU A 388 24.06 34.36 22.44
CA GLU A 388 22.84 35.13 22.27
C GLU A 388 22.57 36.05 23.48
N GLY A 389 23.19 35.76 24.63
CA GLY A 389 23.05 36.48 25.89
C GLY A 389 21.63 36.45 26.44
N ILE A 390 20.97 35.28 26.38
CA ILE A 390 19.60 35.05 26.87
C ILE A 390 19.51 33.69 27.60
N ALA A 391 18.51 33.54 28.46
CA ALA A 391 18.07 32.25 29.00
C ALA A 391 16.92 31.71 28.15
N ALA A 392 17.12 30.59 27.46
CA ALA A 392 16.11 30.05 26.53
C ALA A 392 16.07 28.53 26.56
N ALA A 393 14.90 27.96 26.24
CA ALA A 393 14.78 26.53 25.96
C ALA A 393 15.42 26.22 24.60
N VAL A 394 16.14 25.10 24.48
CA VAL A 394 16.74 24.69 23.19
C VAL A 394 15.94 23.53 22.62
N PHE A 395 15.29 23.77 21.48
CA PHE A 395 14.55 22.78 20.73
C PHE A 395 15.33 22.34 19.50
N LYS A 396 15.51 21.02 19.32
CA LYS A 396 16.18 20.47 18.14
C LYS A 396 15.15 20.09 17.08
N VAL A 397 15.17 20.79 15.95
CA VAL A 397 14.30 20.50 14.81
C VAL A 397 14.76 19.20 14.13
N ASP A 398 13.81 18.43 13.61
CA ASP A 398 14.08 17.20 12.88
C ASP A 398 15.10 17.45 11.77
N ARG A 399 16.14 16.61 11.72
CA ARG A 399 17.29 16.80 10.83
C ARG A 399 16.95 16.80 9.34
N ARG A 400 15.77 16.30 8.98
CA ARG A 400 15.25 16.27 7.61
C ARG A 400 14.53 17.57 7.24
N ILE A 401 14.48 18.56 8.12
CA ILE A 401 13.86 19.86 7.87
C ILE A 401 14.96 20.91 7.81
N SER A 402 15.06 21.60 6.69
CA SER A 402 16.07 22.62 6.49
C SER A 402 15.74 23.95 7.14
N LYS A 403 16.80 24.74 7.33
CA LYS A 403 16.72 26.10 7.87
C LYS A 403 15.76 26.99 7.09
N ASP A 404 15.64 26.79 5.77
CA ASP A 404 14.77 27.62 4.92
C ASP A 404 13.31 27.26 5.11
N VAL A 405 13.00 25.97 5.24
CA VAL A 405 11.66 25.48 5.52
C VAL A 405 11.25 25.87 6.94
N TRP A 406 12.13 25.67 7.93
CA TRP A 406 11.83 26.06 9.30
C TRP A 406 11.65 27.58 9.45
N ARG A 407 12.44 28.39 8.74
CA ARG A 407 12.25 29.84 8.67
C ARG A 407 10.87 30.20 8.12
N ALA A 408 10.40 29.54 7.06
CA ALA A 408 9.07 29.78 6.51
C ALA A 408 7.96 29.39 7.52
N VAL A 409 8.14 28.28 8.26
CA VAL A 409 7.21 27.87 9.34
C VAL A 409 7.15 28.93 10.44
N LEU A 410 8.31 29.41 10.92
CA LEU A 410 8.36 30.47 11.94
C LEU A 410 7.73 31.76 11.41
N GLN A 411 8.02 32.19 10.18
CA GLN A 411 7.39 33.36 9.59
C GLN A 411 5.87 33.23 9.54
N PHE A 412 5.34 32.04 9.20
CA PHE A 412 3.91 31.79 9.21
C PHE A 412 3.31 31.95 10.63
N PHE A 413 3.95 31.41 11.66
CA PHE A 413 3.46 31.53 13.04
C PHE A 413 3.27 32.98 13.52
N TYR A 414 4.09 33.89 13.03
CA TYR A 414 4.07 35.30 13.46
C TYR A 414 3.27 36.21 12.53
N THR A 415 3.04 35.80 11.28
CA THR A 415 2.36 36.65 10.27
C THR A 415 0.99 36.12 9.84
N GLY A 416 0.73 34.83 10.02
CA GLY A 416 -0.40 34.11 9.44
C GLY A 416 -0.33 33.99 7.92
N MET A 417 0.73 34.50 7.28
CA MET A 417 0.90 34.48 5.84
C MET A 417 1.89 33.40 5.43
N VAL A 418 1.50 32.64 4.42
CA VAL A 418 2.36 31.63 3.82
C VAL A 418 3.37 32.32 2.91
N HIS A 419 4.64 32.35 3.33
CA HIS A 419 5.76 32.79 2.50
C HIS A 419 6.75 31.66 2.29
N CYS A 420 6.65 31.00 1.14
CA CYS A 420 7.52 29.88 0.78
C CYS A 420 8.34 30.25 -0.48
N PRO A 421 9.59 30.73 -0.34
CA PRO A 421 10.42 31.08 -1.51
C PRO A 421 10.82 29.84 -2.34
N PHE A 422 10.61 28.64 -1.79
CA PHE A 422 10.98 27.35 -2.36
C PHE A 422 9.80 26.58 -2.96
N MET A 423 8.68 27.23 -3.33
CA MET A 423 7.49 26.56 -3.88
C MET A 423 7.74 25.74 -5.17
N LYS A 424 8.88 25.96 -5.84
CA LYS A 424 9.29 25.22 -7.04
C LYS A 424 10.25 24.06 -6.75
N ASP A 425 10.69 23.92 -5.50
CA ASP A 425 11.65 22.90 -5.07
C ASP A 425 10.88 21.73 -4.41
N PRO A 426 10.77 20.57 -5.08
CA PRO A 426 10.03 19.43 -4.56
C PRO A 426 10.59 18.91 -3.23
N ALA A 427 11.91 18.94 -3.04
CA ALA A 427 12.53 18.45 -1.83
C ALA A 427 12.10 19.31 -0.63
N LYS A 428 12.17 20.64 -0.76
CA LYS A 428 11.73 21.57 0.29
C LYS A 428 10.23 21.49 0.58
N LEU A 429 9.41 21.20 -0.45
CA LEU A 429 7.98 20.94 -0.24
C LEU A 429 7.73 19.67 0.57
N VAL A 430 8.51 18.60 0.36
CA VAL A 430 8.47 17.38 1.19
C VAL A 430 8.89 17.68 2.62
N GLU A 431 9.94 18.47 2.81
CA GLU A 431 10.36 18.92 4.14
C GLU A 431 9.25 19.69 4.86
N LEU A 432 8.55 20.61 4.16
CA LEU A 432 7.42 21.35 4.72
C LEU A 432 6.25 20.42 5.07
N PHE A 433 5.90 19.49 4.18
CA PHE A 433 4.88 18.48 4.44
C PHE A 433 5.23 17.62 5.66
N ARG A 434 6.50 17.20 5.77
CA ARG A 434 7.05 16.46 6.91
C ARG A 434 6.96 17.26 8.20
N ALA A 435 7.36 18.53 8.18
CA ALA A 435 7.26 19.42 9.33
C ALA A 435 5.80 19.54 9.78
N ALA A 436 4.87 19.75 8.83
CA ALA A 436 3.45 19.86 9.10
C ALA A 436 2.86 18.60 9.72
N ALA A 437 3.27 17.43 9.23
CA ALA A 437 2.83 16.14 9.75
C ALA A 437 3.39 15.82 11.14
N ILE A 438 4.71 15.96 11.34
CA ILE A 438 5.39 15.59 12.59
C ILE A 438 4.97 16.53 13.73
N TYR A 439 5.00 17.83 13.47
CA TYR A 439 4.71 18.83 14.49
C TYR A 439 3.24 19.25 14.52
N LYS A 440 2.36 18.61 13.75
CA LYS A 440 0.94 19.01 13.65
C LYS A 440 0.78 20.52 13.46
N LEU A 441 1.50 21.07 12.48
CA LEU A 441 1.48 22.51 12.18
C LEU A 441 0.09 22.96 11.70
N PRO A 442 -0.19 24.27 11.67
CA PRO A 442 -1.48 24.79 11.23
C PRO A 442 -1.89 24.28 9.85
N LYS A 443 -3.19 24.01 9.70
CA LYS A 443 -3.78 23.41 8.49
C LYS A 443 -3.38 24.14 7.20
N ALA A 444 -3.25 25.46 7.22
CA ALA A 444 -2.83 26.23 6.04
C ALA A 444 -1.45 25.80 5.48
N LEU A 445 -0.47 25.48 6.33
CA LEU A 445 0.84 25.00 5.88
C LEU A 445 0.76 23.58 5.33
N LEU A 446 -0.05 22.73 5.96
CA LEU A 446 -0.29 21.37 5.49
C LEU A 446 -0.99 21.39 4.12
N ASP A 447 -2.09 22.13 3.99
CA ASP A 447 -2.88 22.26 2.76
C ASP A 447 -2.03 22.84 1.62
N LEU A 448 -1.18 23.84 1.89
CA LEU A 448 -0.23 24.37 0.91
C LEU A 448 0.70 23.27 0.40
N ALA A 449 1.37 22.56 1.31
CA ALA A 449 2.33 21.53 0.96
C ALA A 449 1.65 20.41 0.15
N GLN A 450 0.43 20.01 0.56
CA GLN A 450 -0.36 19.03 -0.16
C GLN A 450 -0.75 19.50 -1.57
N ALA A 451 -1.27 20.72 -1.72
CA ALA A 451 -1.66 21.28 -3.00
C ALA A 451 -0.47 21.47 -3.96
N ALA A 452 0.71 21.80 -3.43
CA ALA A 452 1.93 21.98 -4.20
C ALA A 452 2.58 20.65 -4.62
N LEU A 453 2.56 19.63 -3.74
CA LEU A 453 3.14 18.31 -4.03
C LEU A 453 2.26 17.48 -4.97
N PHE A 454 0.93 17.57 -4.85
CA PHE A 454 -0.02 16.77 -5.64
C PHE A 454 0.28 16.74 -7.16
N PRO A 455 0.45 17.87 -7.86
CA PRO A 455 0.74 17.85 -9.30
C PRO A 455 2.13 17.31 -9.65
N LEU A 456 3.06 17.21 -8.69
CA LEU A 456 4.42 16.72 -8.90
C LEU A 456 4.53 15.20 -8.78
N LEU A 457 3.59 14.55 -8.08
CA LEU A 457 3.64 13.11 -7.81
C LEU A 457 3.70 12.24 -9.07
N PRO A 458 2.87 12.47 -10.13
CA PRO A 458 2.88 11.58 -11.29
C PRO A 458 4.21 11.55 -12.04
N SER A 459 4.97 12.66 -11.99
CA SER A 459 6.24 12.81 -12.69
C SER A 459 7.44 12.28 -11.90
N SER A 460 7.28 12.01 -10.59
CA SER A 460 8.36 11.54 -9.73
C SER A 460 7.87 10.44 -8.77
N PRO A 461 7.97 9.16 -9.17
CA PRO A 461 7.60 8.04 -8.31
C PRO A 461 8.40 7.96 -7.00
N GLY A 462 9.67 8.40 -7.01
CA GLY A 462 10.49 8.52 -5.79
C GLY A 462 9.92 9.55 -4.81
N LEU A 463 9.50 10.72 -5.30
CA LEU A 463 8.79 11.72 -4.50
C LEU A 463 7.49 11.14 -3.92
N ALA A 464 6.74 10.37 -4.71
CA ALA A 464 5.53 9.69 -4.24
C ALA A 464 5.82 8.71 -3.10
N LEU A 465 6.96 7.99 -3.13
CA LEU A 465 7.36 7.09 -2.05
C LEU A 465 7.63 7.85 -0.75
N GLU A 466 8.33 8.98 -0.81
CA GLU A 466 8.62 9.80 0.36
C GLU A 466 7.35 10.39 0.97
N VAL A 467 6.49 10.97 0.12
CA VAL A 467 5.20 11.55 0.53
C VAL A 467 4.28 10.48 1.12
N PHE A 468 4.22 9.30 0.50
CA PHE A 468 3.48 8.17 1.06
C PHE A 468 4.02 7.77 2.42
N SER A 469 5.34 7.67 2.57
CA SER A 469 5.98 7.27 3.83
C SER A 469 5.69 8.24 4.98
N ILE A 470 5.66 9.56 4.69
CA ILE A 470 5.26 10.59 5.67
C ILE A 470 3.77 10.45 5.99
N SER A 471 2.92 10.43 4.96
CA SER A 471 1.47 10.46 5.14
C SER A 471 0.95 9.18 5.79
N ALA A 472 1.54 8.01 5.54
CA ALA A 472 1.15 6.74 6.16
C ALA A 472 1.50 6.70 7.66
N GLY A 473 2.55 7.41 8.10
CA GLY A 473 2.87 7.60 9.52
C GLY A 473 1.99 8.65 10.20
N ALA A 474 1.50 9.62 9.44
CA ALA A 474 0.60 10.68 9.92
C ALA A 474 -0.84 10.16 10.03
N SER A 475 -1.13 9.37 11.06
CA SER A 475 -2.49 8.93 11.40
C SER A 475 -2.83 9.40 12.82
N GLY A 476 -3.49 10.55 12.92
CA GLY A 476 -3.94 11.10 14.20
C GLY A 476 -4.93 12.25 14.00
N GLU A 477 -5.68 12.56 15.06
CA GLU A 477 -6.58 13.73 15.06
C GLU A 477 -5.82 15.00 14.65
N GLY A 478 -6.43 15.73 13.72
CA GLY A 478 -5.98 17.04 13.24
C GLY A 478 -5.11 17.05 11.98
N VAL A 479 -4.69 15.90 11.45
CA VAL A 479 -3.85 15.82 10.23
C VAL A 479 -4.58 15.07 9.13
N ASP A 480 -5.25 15.81 8.25
CA ASP A 480 -5.90 15.25 7.05
C ASP A 480 -4.92 15.23 5.88
N VAL A 481 -4.41 14.03 5.58
CA VAL A 481 -3.50 13.76 4.48
C VAL A 481 -4.04 12.70 3.52
N ALA A 482 -5.35 12.43 3.57
CA ALA A 482 -5.97 11.33 2.83
C ALA A 482 -5.80 11.49 1.31
N SER A 483 -6.05 12.69 0.79
CA SER A 483 -5.95 13.00 -0.63
C SER A 483 -4.55 12.77 -1.19
N LEU A 484 -3.51 13.26 -0.50
CA LEU A 484 -2.13 13.10 -0.95
C LEU A 484 -1.65 11.65 -0.75
N ARG A 485 -2.05 10.98 0.34
CA ARG A 485 -1.75 9.55 0.57
C ARG A 485 -2.33 8.67 -0.54
N LEU A 486 -3.58 8.91 -0.93
CA LEU A 486 -4.22 8.19 -2.03
C LEU A 486 -3.54 8.48 -3.37
N ALA A 487 -3.20 9.75 -3.65
CA ALA A 487 -2.47 10.11 -4.86
C ALA A 487 -1.11 9.41 -4.96
N SER A 488 -0.33 9.40 -3.87
CA SER A 488 0.93 8.67 -3.82
C SER A 488 0.71 7.16 -3.96
N THR A 489 -0.33 6.60 -3.34
CA THR A 489 -0.69 5.17 -3.49
C THR A 489 -0.96 4.82 -4.95
N PHE A 490 -1.72 5.65 -5.65
CA PHE A 490 -2.04 5.49 -7.06
C PHE A 490 -0.76 5.47 -7.92
N VAL A 491 0.14 6.44 -7.72
CA VAL A 491 1.42 6.52 -8.46
C VAL A 491 2.32 5.32 -8.15
N LEU A 492 2.44 4.93 -6.88
CA LEU A 492 3.31 3.84 -6.44
C LEU A 492 2.84 2.48 -6.96
N LEU A 493 1.53 2.20 -6.95
CA LEU A 493 1.00 0.97 -7.53
C LEU A 493 1.19 0.92 -9.06
N GLY A 494 1.12 2.07 -9.74
CA GLY A 494 1.37 2.17 -11.17
C GLY A 494 2.84 1.98 -11.57
N HIS A 495 3.78 2.31 -10.67
CA HIS A 495 5.23 2.27 -10.90
C HIS A 495 5.96 1.31 -9.95
N ALA A 496 5.25 0.33 -9.39
CA ALA A 496 5.80 -0.55 -8.36
C ALA A 496 7.08 -1.26 -8.81
N SER A 497 7.16 -1.66 -10.09
CA SER A 497 8.31 -2.39 -10.62
C SER A 497 9.59 -1.57 -10.63
N THR A 498 9.51 -0.26 -10.90
CA THR A 498 10.68 0.63 -10.93
C THR A 498 11.00 1.17 -9.55
N VAL A 499 10.00 1.60 -8.78
CA VAL A 499 10.22 2.22 -7.46
C VAL A 499 10.78 1.24 -6.44
N PHE A 500 10.39 -0.04 -6.53
CA PHE A 500 10.77 -1.05 -5.54
C PHE A 500 11.96 -1.91 -5.95
N ALA A 501 12.51 -1.72 -7.16
CA ALA A 501 13.63 -2.51 -7.66
C ALA A 501 14.84 -2.48 -6.72
N ASP A 502 15.21 -1.27 -6.27
CA ASP A 502 16.42 -1.04 -5.47
C ASP A 502 16.19 -1.16 -3.95
N LEU A 503 14.95 -1.38 -3.51
CA LEU A 503 14.63 -1.47 -2.09
C LEU A 503 14.81 -2.90 -1.56
N ALA A 504 15.23 -3.03 -0.30
CA ALA A 504 15.27 -4.31 0.37
C ALA A 504 13.87 -4.94 0.46
N PRO A 505 13.72 -6.27 0.28
CA PRO A 505 12.44 -6.98 0.31
C PRO A 505 11.57 -6.66 1.53
N GLU A 506 12.15 -6.56 2.73
CA GLU A 506 11.41 -6.23 3.96
C GLU A 506 10.86 -4.81 3.94
N THR A 507 11.60 -3.87 3.34
CA THR A 507 11.17 -2.49 3.17
C THR A 507 9.99 -2.43 2.21
N VAL A 508 10.11 -3.13 1.08
CA VAL A 508 9.05 -3.26 0.08
C VAL A 508 7.78 -3.82 0.72
N SER A 509 7.89 -4.89 1.50
CA SER A 509 6.77 -5.49 2.23
C SER A 509 6.09 -4.52 3.20
N GLY A 510 6.86 -3.78 4.01
CA GLY A 510 6.32 -2.81 4.95
C GLY A 510 5.67 -1.60 4.27
N VAL A 511 6.13 -1.22 3.07
CA VAL A 511 5.48 -0.19 2.25
C VAL A 511 4.20 -0.74 1.62
N LEU A 512 4.25 -1.93 1.03
CA LEU A 512 3.12 -2.59 0.38
C LEU A 512 1.98 -2.89 1.35
N GLU A 513 2.25 -3.34 2.57
CA GLU A 513 1.21 -3.56 3.58
C GLU A 513 0.38 -2.28 3.80
N ARG A 514 1.06 -1.14 3.94
CA ARG A 514 0.43 0.17 4.13
C ARG A 514 -0.28 0.65 2.87
N LEU A 515 0.28 0.40 1.69
CA LEU A 515 -0.38 0.71 0.40
C LEU A 515 -1.67 -0.09 0.27
N LEU A 516 -1.62 -1.39 0.53
CA LEU A 516 -2.79 -2.27 0.47
C LEU A 516 -3.85 -1.88 1.50
N ALA A 517 -3.47 -1.50 2.72
CA ALA A 517 -4.40 -0.99 3.71
C ALA A 517 -5.06 0.33 3.28
N THR A 518 -4.29 1.25 2.69
CA THR A 518 -4.83 2.52 2.15
C THR A 518 -5.79 2.24 1.00
N SER A 519 -5.43 1.34 0.08
CA SER A 519 -6.27 0.93 -1.04
C SER A 519 -7.57 0.28 -0.59
N GLU A 520 -7.50 -0.64 0.38
CA GLU A 520 -8.68 -1.30 0.96
C GLU A 520 -9.65 -0.28 1.54
N GLN A 521 -9.14 0.63 2.38
CA GLN A 521 -9.95 1.69 2.96
C GLN A 521 -10.59 2.58 1.88
N ALA A 522 -9.82 3.00 0.87
CA ALA A 522 -10.32 3.87 -0.18
C ALA A 522 -11.42 3.22 -1.03
N ILE A 523 -11.22 1.96 -1.44
CA ILE A 523 -12.18 1.22 -2.27
C ILE A 523 -13.50 1.00 -1.52
N PHE A 524 -13.43 0.51 -0.28
CA PHE A 524 -14.64 0.19 0.48
C PHE A 524 -15.35 1.42 1.04
N SER A 525 -14.64 2.53 1.30
CA SER A 525 -15.29 3.80 1.67
C SER A 525 -16.05 4.40 0.49
N ALA A 526 -15.49 4.35 -0.72
CA ALA A 526 -16.15 4.86 -1.92
C ALA A 526 -17.43 4.07 -2.30
N GLN A 527 -17.52 2.79 -1.92
CA GLN A 527 -18.73 1.98 -2.11
C GLN A 527 -19.84 2.28 -1.10
N GLN A 528 -19.51 2.94 0.01
CA GLN A 528 -20.47 3.32 1.05
C GLN A 528 -21.06 4.72 0.84
N GLU A 529 -20.46 5.54 -0.04
CA GLU A 529 -21.07 6.80 -0.46
C GLU A 529 -22.30 6.51 -1.33
N PRO A 530 -23.51 6.94 -0.91
CA PRO A 530 -24.77 6.60 -1.57
C PRO A 530 -24.97 7.27 -2.94
#